data_AF-A0A925MJB2-F1
#
_entry.id   AF-A0A925MJB2-F1
#
_cell.length_a   1.000
_cell.length_b   1.000
_cell.length_c   1.000
_cell.angle_alpha   90.00
_cell.angle_beta   90.00
_cell.angle_gamma   90.00
#
_symmetry.space_group_name_H-M   'P 1'
#
loop_
_entity.id
_entity.type
_entity.pdbx_description
1 polymer ?
#
loop_
_entity_poly.entity_id
_entity_poly.type
_entity_poly.pdbx_seq_one_letter_code
_entity_poly.pdbx_strand_id
1 'polypeptide(L)'
;PLFSDEEEEGDQQTGYIYILRSKSEHAFVAEHRSVIHKIGVTGGDVKARIATAKKDPTYLLADVDIVATFKLSNINRKKLEALLHRFFGSARLDLELKDRFGSQVEPKEWFLVPLDAIEQAIEKLKEGSIGSFRYDSKKAEIVSI
;
A
#
# COMPACT_ATOMS: atom_id res chain seq x y z
N PRO A 1 -12.46 -15.03 -17.49
CA PRO A 1 -13.50 -14.10 -16.97
C PRO A 1 -13.16 -13.69 -15.53
N LEU A 2 -13.37 -12.43 -15.14
CA LEU A 2 -13.07 -11.92 -13.79
C LEU A 2 -14.04 -12.47 -12.71
N PHE A 3 -14.99 -13.30 -13.13
CA PHE A 3 -15.99 -13.95 -12.32
C PHE A 3 -16.07 -15.42 -12.76
N SER A 4 -15.85 -16.31 -11.81
CA SER A 4 -16.07 -17.75 -11.90
C SER A 4 -17.19 -18.08 -10.93
N ASP A 5 -18.22 -18.78 -11.41
CA ASP A 5 -19.46 -19.14 -10.69
C ASP A 5 -19.26 -20.25 -9.63
N GLU A 6 -18.12 -20.23 -8.93
CA GLU A 6 -17.86 -21.11 -7.79
C GLU A 6 -17.88 -20.27 -6.52
N GLU A 7 -18.98 -20.37 -5.78
CA GLU A 7 -19.11 -19.83 -4.42
C GLU A 7 -18.14 -20.56 -3.49
N GLU A 8 -16.97 -19.98 -3.25
CA GLU A 8 -16.19 -20.30 -2.04
C GLU A 8 -16.97 -19.74 -0.84
N GLU A 9 -17.57 -20.64 -0.04
CA GLU A 9 -18.25 -20.31 1.20
C GLU A 9 -17.34 -19.50 2.16
N GLY A 10 -17.79 -18.27 2.47
CA GLY A 10 -17.17 -17.38 3.44
C GLY A 10 -16.11 -16.47 2.81
N ASP A 11 -16.30 -15.16 2.67
CA ASP A 11 -16.71 -14.28 3.75
C ASP A 11 -16.90 -12.88 3.14
N GLN A 12 -18.10 -12.29 3.23
CA GLN A 12 -18.35 -10.88 2.90
C GLN A 12 -17.63 -9.99 3.92
N GLN A 13 -16.30 -9.94 3.82
CA GLN A 13 -15.46 -9.26 4.81
C GLN A 13 -15.35 -7.78 4.48
N THR A 14 -15.72 -6.95 5.46
CA THR A 14 -15.30 -5.56 5.51
C THR A 14 -13.78 -5.51 5.64
N GLY A 15 -13.13 -4.61 4.90
CA GLY A 15 -11.70 -4.38 4.98
C GLY A 15 -11.35 -2.90 4.91
N TYR A 16 -10.11 -2.61 5.27
CA TYR A 16 -9.53 -1.26 5.22
C TYR A 16 -8.27 -1.29 4.37
N ILE A 17 -8.22 -0.41 3.36
CA ILE A 17 -6.94 0.04 2.81
C ILE A 17 -6.43 1.11 3.77
N TYR A 18 -5.19 0.99 4.22
CA TYR A 18 -4.55 2.00 5.07
C TYR A 18 -3.25 2.48 4.42
N ILE A 19 -3.06 3.79 4.45
CA ILE A 19 -1.90 4.46 3.90
C ILE A 19 -1.08 5.02 5.05
N LEU A 20 0.20 4.67 5.07
CA LEU A 20 1.11 5.06 6.15
C LEU A 20 2.24 5.92 5.64
N ARG A 21 2.69 6.82 6.53
CA ARG A 21 3.90 7.62 6.37
C ARG A 21 4.92 7.21 7.41
N SER A 22 6.17 6.99 7.00
CA SER A 22 7.22 6.60 7.93
C SER A 22 7.77 7.78 8.73
N LYS A 23 8.03 7.58 10.03
CA LYS A 23 8.84 8.46 10.88
C LYS A 23 10.31 8.04 10.92
N SER A 24 10.78 7.22 9.98
CA SER A 24 12.19 6.86 9.90
C SER A 24 13.04 8.11 9.62
N GLU A 25 14.17 8.19 10.31
CA GLU A 25 15.17 9.25 10.14
C GLU A 25 16.25 8.87 9.11
N HIS A 26 16.06 7.76 8.38
CA HIS A 26 16.88 7.43 7.22
C HIS A 26 16.82 8.60 6.23
N ALA A 27 17.98 9.12 5.79
CA ALA A 27 18.10 10.36 5.02
C ALA A 27 17.11 10.42 3.84
N PHE A 28 17.08 9.38 3.00
CA PHE A 28 16.16 9.29 1.86
C PHE A 28 14.67 9.32 2.28
N VAL A 29 14.32 8.66 3.38
CA VAL A 29 12.93 8.60 3.87
C VAL A 29 12.52 9.94 4.45
N ALA A 30 13.40 10.60 5.20
CA ALA A 30 13.15 11.91 5.79
C ALA A 30 13.00 13.00 4.72
N GLU A 31 13.83 12.98 3.69
CA GLU A 31 13.80 13.93 2.57
C GLU A 31 12.53 13.78 1.71
N HIS A 32 12.12 12.55 1.43
CA HIS A 32 10.99 12.26 0.54
C HIS A 32 9.71 11.83 1.29
N ARG A 33 9.60 12.15 2.59
CA ARG A 33 8.53 11.69 3.47
C ARG A 33 7.11 12.04 3.00
N SER A 34 6.97 13.13 2.23
CA SER A 34 5.69 13.57 1.68
C SER A 34 5.17 12.69 0.53
N VAL A 35 6.06 11.94 -0.12
CA VAL A 35 5.75 11.10 -1.30
C VAL A 35 6.08 9.61 -1.08
N ILE A 36 6.70 9.25 0.03
CA ILE A 36 6.89 7.84 0.43
C ILE A 36 5.71 7.38 1.27
N HIS A 37 4.94 6.44 0.73
CA HIS A 37 3.80 5.86 1.41
C HIS A 37 3.83 4.34 1.38
N LYS A 38 3.42 3.73 2.50
CA LYS A 38 3.12 2.30 2.57
C LYS A 38 1.65 2.10 2.26
N ILE A 39 1.34 1.12 1.41
CA ILE A 39 -0.04 0.75 1.07
C ILE A 39 -0.29 -0.65 1.59
N GLY A 40 -1.20 -0.81 2.54
CA GLY A 40 -1.57 -2.12 3.09
C GLY A 40 -3.06 -2.33 3.17
N VAL A 41 -3.46 -3.61 3.29
CA VAL A 41 -4.86 -4.00 3.47
C VAL A 41 -5.03 -4.84 4.75
N THR A 42 -6.11 -4.59 5.50
CA THR A 42 -6.46 -5.39 6.69
C THR A 42 -7.96 -5.60 6.80
N GLY A 43 -8.41 -6.66 7.47
CA GLY A 43 -9.82 -6.82 7.85
C GLY A 43 -10.12 -6.37 9.30
N GLY A 44 -9.08 -6.13 10.10
CA GLY A 44 -9.21 -5.73 11.49
C GLY A 44 -8.91 -4.24 11.70
N ASP A 45 -8.71 -3.86 12.95
CA ASP A 45 -8.31 -2.51 13.31
C ASP A 45 -6.91 -2.15 12.77
N VAL A 46 -6.80 -0.99 12.13
CA VAL A 46 -5.55 -0.51 11.53
C VAL A 46 -4.51 -0.20 12.61
N LYS A 47 -4.92 0.37 13.75
CA LYS A 47 -3.98 0.73 14.84
C LYS A 47 -3.36 -0.53 15.44
N ALA A 48 -4.15 -1.59 15.64
CA ALA A 48 -3.66 -2.89 16.08
C ALA A 48 -2.65 -3.49 15.09
N ARG A 49 -2.90 -3.36 13.77
CA ARG A 49 -1.99 -3.88 12.73
C ARG A 49 -0.61 -3.21 12.76
N ILE A 50 -0.54 -1.93 13.11
CA ILE A 50 0.70 -1.14 13.14
C ILE A 50 1.34 -1.01 14.53
N ALA A 51 0.77 -1.63 15.57
CA ALA A 51 1.19 -1.44 16.95
C ALA A 51 2.68 -1.79 17.21
N THR A 52 3.27 -2.67 16.39
CA THR A 52 4.66 -3.09 16.49
C THR A 52 5.56 -2.55 15.37
N ALA A 53 5.11 -1.53 14.62
CA ALA A 53 5.80 -1.00 13.44
C ALA A 53 7.28 -0.68 13.70
N LYS A 54 7.60 0.02 14.78
CA LYS A 54 8.98 0.38 15.16
C LYS A 54 9.95 -0.80 15.25
N LYS A 55 9.44 -2.01 15.54
CA LYS A 55 10.26 -3.21 15.72
C LYS A 55 10.30 -4.09 14.47
N ASP A 56 9.48 -3.79 13.47
CA ASP A 56 9.27 -4.61 12.29
C ASP A 56 10.00 -3.98 11.09
N PRO A 57 10.96 -4.69 10.47
CA PRO A 57 11.68 -4.23 9.29
C PRO A 57 10.78 -3.79 8.12
N THR A 58 9.57 -4.36 8.00
CA THR A 58 8.59 -4.00 6.95
C THR A 58 8.02 -2.58 7.11
N TYR A 59 8.26 -1.94 8.26
CA TYR A 59 7.91 -0.55 8.56
C TYR A 59 9.14 0.36 8.67
N LEU A 60 10.24 -0.02 8.03
CA LEU A 60 11.49 0.75 8.00
C LEU A 60 12.10 0.96 9.40
N LEU A 61 11.84 0.03 10.32
CA LEU A 61 12.28 0.07 11.72
C LEU A 61 11.91 1.37 12.45
N ALA A 62 10.77 1.97 12.07
CA ALA A 62 10.32 3.24 12.60
C ALA A 62 8.83 3.23 12.94
N ASP A 63 8.41 4.20 13.75
CA ASP A 63 6.99 4.49 13.95
C ASP A 63 6.38 5.03 12.64
N VAL A 64 5.05 4.93 12.52
CA VAL A 64 4.32 5.35 11.33
C VAL A 64 3.09 6.17 11.71
N ASP A 65 2.71 7.10 10.84
CA ASP A 65 1.44 7.81 10.90
C ASP A 65 0.45 7.21 9.92
N ILE A 66 -0.80 7.05 10.35
CA ILE A 66 -1.92 6.75 9.44
C ILE A 66 -2.32 8.06 8.77
N VAL A 67 -2.04 8.19 7.47
CA VAL A 67 -2.37 9.41 6.71
C VAL A 67 -3.70 9.31 5.99
N ALA A 68 -4.14 8.09 5.65
CA ALA A 68 -5.47 7.84 5.09
C ALA A 68 -5.94 6.41 5.38
N THR A 69 -7.26 6.24 5.46
CA THR A 69 -7.92 4.93 5.61
C THR A 69 -9.18 4.90 4.77
N PHE A 70 -9.34 3.85 3.97
CA PHE A 70 -10.50 3.66 3.10
C PHE A 70 -11.19 2.36 3.47
N LYS A 71 -12.47 2.44 3.85
CA LYS A 71 -13.30 1.28 4.14
C LYS A 71 -13.86 0.70 2.84
N LEU A 72 -13.76 -0.61 2.69
CA LEU A 72 -14.29 -1.36 1.55
C LEU A 72 -15.10 -2.56 2.05
N SER A 73 -16.12 -2.94 1.28
CA SER A 73 -17.01 -4.07 1.56
C SER A 73 -17.03 -5.01 0.36
N ASN A 74 -17.30 -6.29 0.60
CA ASN A 74 -17.38 -7.33 -0.44
C ASN A 74 -16.10 -7.46 -1.28
N ILE A 75 -14.93 -7.37 -0.62
CA ILE A 75 -13.62 -7.42 -1.30
C ILE A 75 -12.82 -8.66 -0.92
N ASN A 76 -12.15 -9.24 -1.91
CA ASN A 76 -11.04 -10.15 -1.64
C ASN A 76 -9.78 -9.34 -1.29
N ARG A 77 -9.49 -9.23 0.01
CA ARG A 77 -8.39 -8.41 0.57
C ARG A 77 -7.03 -8.70 -0.07
N LYS A 78 -6.70 -9.98 -0.27
CA LYS A 78 -5.43 -10.40 -0.87
C LYS A 78 -5.32 -9.97 -2.34
N LYS A 79 -6.38 -10.19 -3.13
CA LYS A 79 -6.42 -9.76 -4.55
C LYS A 79 -6.33 -8.24 -4.68
N LEU A 80 -7.01 -7.51 -3.81
CA LEU A 80 -6.99 -6.05 -3.77
C LEU A 80 -5.58 -5.51 -3.49
N GLU A 81 -4.93 -6.01 -2.46
CA GLU A 81 -3.56 -5.62 -2.09
C GLU A 81 -2.58 -5.88 -3.23
N ALA A 82 -2.61 -7.09 -3.80
CA ALA A 82 -1.79 -7.46 -4.94
C ALA A 82 -2.03 -6.55 -6.16
N LEU A 83 -3.28 -6.16 -6.41
CA LEU A 83 -3.62 -5.24 -7.50
C LEU A 83 -3.01 -3.87 -7.29
N LEU A 84 -3.17 -3.27 -6.10
CA LEU A 84 -2.61 -1.96 -5.77
C LEU A 84 -1.08 -1.98 -5.83
N HIS A 85 -0.44 -3.01 -5.27
CA HIS A 85 1.00 -3.16 -5.31
C HIS A 85 1.54 -3.34 -6.73
N ARG A 86 0.79 -4.01 -7.61
CA ARG A 86 1.13 -4.12 -9.03
C ARG A 86 0.94 -2.81 -9.76
N PHE A 87 -0.17 -2.11 -9.49
CA PHE A 87 -0.51 -0.83 -10.13
C PHE A 87 0.57 0.23 -9.88
N PHE A 88 1.07 0.30 -8.65
CA PHE A 88 2.18 1.20 -8.26
C PHE A 88 3.56 0.55 -8.34
N GLY A 89 3.68 -0.65 -8.92
CA GLY A 89 4.92 -1.42 -8.90
C GLY A 89 6.11 -0.70 -9.57
N SER A 90 5.84 0.17 -10.55
CA SER A 90 6.83 1.02 -11.22
C SER A 90 7.45 2.11 -10.32
N ALA A 91 6.87 2.33 -9.14
CA ALA A 91 7.31 3.30 -8.14
C ALA A 91 7.56 2.66 -6.77
N ARG A 92 7.76 1.34 -6.73
CA ARG A 92 8.16 0.67 -5.49
C ARG A 92 9.47 1.26 -4.97
N LEU A 93 9.52 1.52 -3.67
CA LEU A 93 10.72 1.99 -2.99
C LEU A 93 11.76 0.88 -3.00
N ASP A 94 12.88 1.13 -3.66
CA ASP A 94 14.07 0.28 -3.62
C ASP A 94 15.01 0.81 -2.54
N LEU A 95 14.82 0.31 -1.31
CA LEU A 95 15.62 0.68 -0.15
C LEU A 95 16.01 -0.57 0.62
N GLU A 96 17.30 -0.88 0.59
CA GLU A 96 17.88 -1.93 1.42
C GLU A 96 18.13 -1.41 2.85
N LEU A 97 17.50 -2.05 3.83
CA LEU A 97 17.74 -1.77 5.24
C LEU A 97 18.44 -2.96 5.89
N LYS A 98 19.36 -2.71 6.83
CA LYS A 98 19.87 -3.74 7.72
C LYS A 98 18.96 -3.87 8.93
N ASP A 99 18.50 -5.08 9.22
CA ASP A 99 17.77 -5.36 10.45
C ASP A 99 18.71 -5.34 11.68
N ARG A 100 18.12 -5.55 12.86
CA ARG A 100 18.87 -5.58 14.14
C ARG A 100 19.88 -6.72 14.27
N PHE A 101 19.83 -7.69 13.36
CA PHE A 101 20.73 -8.85 13.30
C PHE A 101 21.72 -8.75 12.12
N GLY A 102 21.71 -7.64 11.37
CA GLY A 102 22.57 -7.39 10.23
C GLY A 102 22.07 -7.98 8.91
N SER A 103 20.88 -8.58 8.87
CA SER A 103 20.27 -9.12 7.65
C SER A 103 19.69 -8.00 6.80
N GLN A 104 19.87 -8.07 5.48
CA GLN A 104 19.21 -7.15 4.56
C GLN A 104 17.72 -7.46 4.47
N VAL A 105 16.89 -6.43 4.60
CA VAL A 105 15.45 -6.49 4.39
C VAL A 105 15.03 -5.43 3.38
N GLU A 106 14.27 -5.88 2.37
CA GLU A 106 13.69 -5.03 1.33
C GLU A 106 12.16 -5.02 1.49
N PRO A 107 11.58 -3.89 1.92
CA PRO A 107 10.16 -3.82 2.23
C PRO A 107 9.34 -3.52 0.96
N LYS A 108 8.61 -4.53 0.47
CA LYS A 108 7.93 -4.49 -0.84
C LYS A 108 6.64 -3.65 -0.92
N GLU A 109 6.22 -3.08 0.20
CA GLU A 109 4.92 -2.43 0.37
C GLU A 109 5.03 -0.89 0.44
N TRP A 110 6.24 -0.34 0.25
CA TRP A 110 6.49 1.09 0.21
C TRP A 110 6.66 1.58 -1.23
N PHE A 111 6.11 2.76 -1.52
CA PHE A 111 6.08 3.33 -2.85
C PHE A 111 6.36 4.83 -2.81
N LEU A 112 7.05 5.33 -3.83
CA LEU A 112 7.28 6.75 -4.13
C LEU A 112 6.09 7.30 -4.93
N VAL A 113 4.95 7.47 -4.23
CA VAL A 113 3.68 7.86 -4.82
C VAL A 113 3.02 8.93 -3.93
N PRO A 114 2.66 10.10 -4.48
CA PRO A 114 1.87 11.11 -3.79
C PRO A 114 0.52 10.57 -3.27
N LEU A 115 0.01 11.13 -2.17
CA LEU A 115 -1.23 10.64 -1.55
C LEU A 115 -2.45 10.79 -2.48
N ASP A 116 -2.51 11.88 -3.24
CA ASP A 116 -3.57 12.17 -4.21
C ASP A 116 -3.62 11.13 -5.35
N ALA A 117 -2.47 10.64 -5.80
CA ALA A 117 -2.42 9.56 -6.78
C ALA A 117 -2.95 8.23 -6.19
N ILE A 118 -2.69 7.97 -4.91
CA ILE A 118 -3.24 6.80 -4.20
C ILE A 118 -4.77 6.91 -4.09
N GLU A 119 -5.27 8.08 -3.68
CA GLU A 119 -6.71 8.37 -3.59
C GLU A 119 -7.40 8.17 -4.94
N GLN A 120 -6.84 8.71 -6.02
CA GLN A 120 -7.37 8.54 -7.37
C GLN A 120 -7.39 7.08 -7.82
N ALA A 121 -6.36 6.28 -7.49
CA ALA A 121 -6.36 4.86 -7.81
C ALA A 121 -7.47 4.12 -7.07
N ILE A 122 -7.71 4.46 -5.79
CA ILE A 122 -8.76 3.84 -4.98
C ILE A 122 -10.15 4.19 -5.52
N GLU A 123 -10.38 5.43 -5.97
CA GLU A 123 -11.66 5.79 -6.61
C GLU A 123 -11.88 5.02 -7.92
N LYS A 124 -10.88 4.97 -8.80
CA LYS A 124 -10.95 4.18 -10.04
C LYS A 124 -11.17 2.69 -9.77
N LEU A 125 -10.63 2.18 -8.65
CA LEU A 125 -10.85 0.81 -8.22
C LEU A 125 -12.29 0.57 -7.77
N LYS A 126 -12.88 1.49 -6.99
CA LYS A 126 -14.30 1.42 -6.58
C LYS A 126 -15.25 1.49 -7.76
N GLU A 127 -14.91 2.28 -8.77
CA GLU A 127 -15.66 2.39 -10.03
C GLU A 127 -15.46 1.17 -10.95
N GLY A 128 -14.51 0.27 -10.65
CA GLY A 128 -14.17 -0.88 -11.50
C GLY A 128 -13.41 -0.49 -12.77
N SER A 129 -12.93 0.75 -12.88
CA SER A 129 -12.29 1.30 -14.08
C SER A 129 -10.75 1.24 -14.04
N ILE A 130 -10.14 0.88 -12.91
CA ILE A 130 -8.68 0.89 -12.70
C ILE A 130 -7.88 0.12 -13.78
N GLY A 131 -8.46 -0.92 -14.38
CA GLY A 131 -7.82 -1.70 -15.46
C GLY A 131 -7.56 -0.92 -16.75
N SER A 132 -8.24 0.21 -16.96
CA SER A 132 -8.04 1.13 -18.10
C SER A 132 -6.95 2.18 -17.85
N PHE A 133 -6.28 2.10 -16.71
CA PHE A 133 -5.28 3.08 -16.28
C PHE A 133 -3.99 2.42 -15.83
N ARG A 134 -2.91 3.20 -15.84
CA ARG A 134 -1.63 2.83 -15.25
C ARG A 134 -1.04 4.02 -14.48
N TYR A 135 -0.21 3.74 -13.49
CA TYR A 135 0.60 4.78 -12.87
C TYR A 135 1.86 5.06 -13.69
N ASP A 136 2.11 6.34 -13.97
CA ASP A 136 3.33 6.83 -14.61
C ASP A 136 4.26 7.43 -13.57
N SER A 137 5.28 6.66 -13.16
CA SER A 137 6.21 7.08 -12.10
C SER A 137 7.11 8.26 -12.49
N LYS A 138 7.25 8.56 -13.78
CA LYS A 138 8.03 9.73 -14.24
C LYS A 138 7.25 11.02 -14.12
N LYS A 139 5.92 10.95 -14.24
CA LYS A 139 5.02 12.10 -14.09
C LYS A 139 4.38 12.18 -12.71
N ALA A 140 4.46 11.11 -11.92
CA ALA A 140 3.73 10.92 -10.67
C ALA A 140 2.20 11.02 -10.84
N GLU A 141 1.68 10.49 -11.95
CA GLU A 141 0.27 10.65 -12.35
C GLU A 141 -0.34 9.31 -12.77
N ILE A 142 -1.67 9.22 -12.69
CA ILE A 142 -2.43 8.12 -13.29
C ILE A 142 -2.83 8.53 -14.70
N VAL A 143 -2.44 7.72 -15.69
CA VAL A 143 -2.74 7.95 -17.11
C VAL A 143 -3.57 6.80 -17.68
N SER A 144 -4.41 7.09 -18.66
CA SER A 144 -5.11 6.06 -19.43
C SER A 144 -4.12 5.21 -20.21
N ILE A 145 -4.44 3.92 -20.36
CA ILE A 145 -3.70 2.96 -21.19
C ILE A 145 -4.13 3.11 -22.65
#